data_AF-A0A6M0CWW8-F1
#
_entry.id   AF-A0A6M0CWW8-F1
#
_cell.length_a   1.000
_cell.length_b   1.000
_cell.length_c   1.000
_cell.angle_alpha   90.00
_cell.angle_beta   90.00
_cell.angle_gamma   90.00
#
_symmetry.space_group_name_H-M   'P 1'
#
loop_
_entity.id
_entity.type
_entity.pdbx_description
1 polymer ?
#
loop_
_entity_poly.entity_id
_entity_poly.type
_entity_poly.pdbx_seq_one_letter_code
_entity_poly.pdbx_strand_id
1 'polypeptide(L)' 'MQAAFLDDWPQAQKNACAVERLEQTGPYAYRGCGHVVDRAQGLISVLGFVIDVGEVPCDGAVTFDCQRIDL' A
#
# COMPACT_ATOMS: atom_id res chain seq x y z
N MET A 1 -11.73 -19.43 6.84
CA MET A 1 -12.33 -18.65 5.73
C MET A 1 -11.21 -17.87 5.10
N GLN A 2 -10.73 -18.28 3.93
CA GLN A 2 -9.76 -17.52 3.15
C GLN A 2 -10.57 -16.68 2.16
N ALA A 3 -10.51 -15.36 2.30
CA ALA A 3 -11.23 -14.45 1.41
C ALA A 3 -10.77 -14.71 -0.03
N ALA A 4 -11.70 -14.66 -0.98
CA ALA A 4 -11.46 -14.72 -2.42
C ALA A 4 -10.78 -13.43 -2.90
N PHE A 5 -9.65 -13.10 -2.31
CA PHE A 5 -8.82 -12.00 -2.78
C PHE A 5 -7.95 -12.56 -3.91
N LEU A 6 -8.11 -11.98 -5.10
CA LEU A 6 -7.22 -12.05 -6.26
C LEU A 6 -7.52 -13.08 -7.36
N ASP A 7 -8.51 -13.98 -7.28
CA ASP A 7 -8.67 -15.00 -8.34
C ASP A 7 -9.05 -14.41 -9.72
N ASP A 8 -9.86 -13.35 -9.74
CA ASP A 8 -10.39 -12.73 -10.98
C ASP A 8 -9.48 -11.64 -11.60
N TRP A 9 -8.30 -11.39 -11.03
CA TRP A 9 -7.46 -10.28 -11.50
C TRP A 9 -6.55 -10.67 -12.67
N PRO A 10 -6.35 -9.78 -13.66
CA PRO A 10 -5.32 -9.91 -14.69
C PRO A 10 -3.95 -10.26 -14.09
N GLN A 11 -3.22 -11.18 -14.73
CA GLN A 11 -1.93 -11.68 -14.24
C GLN A 11 -0.90 -10.55 -13.99
N ALA A 12 -0.95 -9.47 -14.75
CA ALA A 12 -0.11 -8.29 -14.54
C ALA A 12 -0.39 -7.61 -13.19
N GLN A 13 -1.66 -7.53 -12.77
CA GLN A 13 -2.07 -6.98 -11.48
C GLN A 13 -1.73 -7.96 -10.35
N LYS A 14 -1.87 -9.28 -10.56
CA LYS A 14 -1.41 -10.30 -9.62
C LYS A 14 0.10 -10.20 -9.36
N ASN A 15 0.89 -9.99 -10.41
CA ASN A 15 2.34 -9.84 -10.29
C ASN A 15 2.74 -8.52 -9.63
N ALA A 16 1.99 -7.43 -9.86
CA ALA A 16 2.17 -6.18 -9.12
C ALA A 16 1.84 -6.35 -7.63
N CYS A 17 0.71 -7.00 -7.31
CA CYS A 17 0.33 -7.35 -5.93
C CYS A 17 1.26 -8.37 -5.27
N ALA A 18 1.97 -9.21 -6.03
CA ALA A 18 3.00 -10.10 -5.48
C ALA A 18 4.20 -9.32 -4.90
N VAL A 19 4.37 -8.05 -5.29
CA VAL A 19 5.37 -7.12 -4.72
C VAL A 19 4.74 -6.29 -3.59
N GLU A 20 3.43 -6.08 -3.59
CA GLU A 20 2.73 -5.36 -2.53
C GLU A 20 2.81 -6.11 -1.20
N ARG A 21 3.12 -5.37 -0.14
CA ARG A 21 3.22 -5.91 1.22
C ARG A 21 2.78 -4.85 2.20
N LEU A 22 2.10 -5.27 3.26
CA LEU A 22 1.80 -4.43 4.42
C LEU A 22 2.11 -5.24 5.68
N GLU A 23 3.02 -4.74 6.49
CA GLU A 23 3.50 -5.38 7.73
C GLU A 23 3.33 -4.39 8.88
N GLN A 24 2.73 -4.85 9.98
CA GLN A 24 2.63 -4.04 11.19
C GLN A 24 3.94 -4.15 11.98
N THR A 25 4.65 -3.03 12.13
CA THR A 25 5.96 -2.96 12.82
C THR A 25 5.83 -2.46 14.26
N GLY A 26 4.64 -2.00 14.67
CA GLY A 26 4.34 -1.57 16.04
C GLY A 26 2.84 -1.35 16.28
N PRO A 27 2.43 -0.90 17.47
CA PRO A 27 1.02 -0.71 17.83
C PRO A 27 0.23 0.14 16.81
N TYR A 28 0.92 1.12 16.21
CA TYR A 28 0.38 2.06 15.25
C TYR A 28 1.34 2.32 14.08
N ALA A 29 2.26 1.40 13.82
CA ALA A 29 3.30 1.56 12.80
C ALA A 29 3.21 0.45 11.76
N TYR A 30 3.39 0.84 10.50
CA TYR A 30 3.27 -0.05 9.34
C TYR A 30 4.40 0.20 8.36
N ARG A 31 4.86 -0.88 7.74
CA ARG A 31 5.84 -0.86 6.67
C ARG A 31 5.32 -1.66 5.49
N GLY A 32 5.58 -1.19 4.28
CA GLY A 32 5.05 -1.87 3.12
C GLY A 32 5.58 -1.41 1.78
N CYS A 33 5.06 -2.06 0.74
CA CYS A 33 5.24 -1.70 -0.66
C CYS A 33 3.84 -1.54 -1.28
N GLY A 34 3.62 -0.44 -1.97
CA GLY A 34 2.36 -0.13 -2.65
C GLY A 34 2.58 0.70 -3.90
N HIS A 35 1.49 1.29 -4.39
CA HIS A 35 1.51 2.15 -5.57
C HIS A 35 0.90 3.51 -5.27
N VAL A 36 1.51 4.58 -5.77
CA VAL A 36 0.96 5.94 -5.69
C VAL A 36 -0.31 6.04 -6.51
N VAL A 37 -1.39 6.50 -5.88
CA VAL A 37 -2.69 6.70 -6.53
C VAL A 37 -3.06 8.18 -6.63
N ASP A 38 -2.58 9.01 -5.71
CA ASP A 38 -2.66 10.47 -5.81
C ASP A 38 -1.41 11.10 -5.19
N ARG A 39 -0.50 11.55 -6.05
CA ARG A 39 0.74 12.19 -5.62
C ARG A 39 0.52 13.55 -4.97
N ALA A 40 -0.47 14.32 -5.41
CA ALA A 40 -0.72 15.67 -4.90
C ALA A 40 -1.27 15.63 -3.48
N GLN A 41 -2.05 14.60 -3.17
CA GLN A 41 -2.60 14.36 -1.83
C GLN A 41 -1.75 13.41 -0.98
N GLY A 42 -0.71 12.79 -1.55
CA GLY A 42 0.15 11.89 -0.79
C GLY A 42 -0.43 10.51 -0.53
N LEU A 43 -1.29 10.03 -1.42
CA LEU A 43 -2.04 8.80 -1.24
C LEU A 43 -1.40 7.64 -2.00
N ILE A 44 -1.26 6.52 -1.28
CA ILE A 44 -0.80 5.25 -1.84
C ILE A 44 -1.85 4.17 -1.64
N SER A 45 -1.91 3.21 -2.55
CA SER A 45 -2.71 1.99 -2.46
C SER A 45 -1.80 0.81 -2.13
N VAL A 46 -2.20 0.00 -1.16
CA VAL A 46 -1.50 -1.23 -0.74
C VAL A 46 -2.54 -2.29 -0.41
N LEU A 47 -2.56 -3.42 -1.13
CA LEU A 47 -3.48 -4.55 -0.86
C LEU A 47 -4.96 -4.13 -0.75
N GLY A 48 -5.38 -3.11 -1.51
CA GLY A 48 -6.74 -2.58 -1.51
C GLY A 48 -7.04 -1.51 -0.44
N PHE A 49 -6.07 -1.13 0.40
CA PHE A 49 -6.17 -0.02 1.33
C PHE A 49 -5.56 1.25 0.73
N VAL A 50 -6.18 2.40 0.99
CA VAL A 50 -5.58 3.71 0.69
C VAL A 50 -4.97 4.27 1.99
N ILE A 51 -3.69 4.60 1.94
CA ILE A 51 -2.92 5.14 3.05
C ILE A 51 -2.46 6.55 2.66
N ASP A 52 -2.75 7.52 3.53
CA ASP A 52 -2.15 8.84 3.48
C ASP A 52 -0.75 8.77 4.11
N VAL A 53 0.27 8.98 3.29
CA VAL A 53 1.68 8.99 3.70
C VAL A 53 2.30 10.38 3.59
N GLY A 54 1.50 11.41 3.30
CA GLY A 54 1.98 12.75 3.01
C GLY A 54 2.76 12.82 1.69
N GLU A 55 3.68 13.77 1.56
CA GLU A 55 4.36 14.06 0.30
C GLU A 55 5.08 12.83 -0.29
N VAL A 56 4.74 12.46 -1.53
CA VAL A 56 5.40 11.37 -2.26
C VAL A 56 6.27 11.93 -3.39
N PRO A 57 7.57 11.60 -3.44
CA PRO A 57 8.52 12.22 -4.37
C PRO A 57 8.36 11.74 -5.83
N CYS A 58 7.69 10.61 -6.05
CA CYS A 58 7.57 9.97 -7.36
C CYS A 58 6.21 9.29 -7.54
N ASP A 59 5.87 8.97 -8.78
CA ASP A 59 4.73 8.10 -9.12
C ASP A 59 5.17 6.63 -9.17
N GLY A 60 4.19 5.72 -9.17
CA GLY A 60 4.44 4.28 -9.35
C GLY A 60 4.62 3.53 -8.03
N ALA A 61 5.46 2.48 -8.04
CA ALA A 61 5.67 1.63 -6.86
C ALA A 61 6.55 2.33 -5.81
N VAL A 62 6.12 2.30 -4.55
CA VAL A 62 6.81 2.95 -3.43
C VAL A 62 6.90 2.01 -2.23
N THR A 63 8.05 2.07 -1.55
CA THR A 63 8.23 1.47 -0.23
C THR A 63 8.01 2.55 0.81
N PHE A 64 7.23 2.27 1.84
CA PHE A 64 6.93 3.21 2.90
C PHE A 64 7.13 2.58 4.28
N ASP A 65 7.37 3.43 5.26
CA ASP A 65 7.35 3.15 6.68
C ASP A 65 6.62 4.34 7.33
N CYS A 66 5.48 4.08 7.97
CA CYS A 66 4.65 5.12 8.54
C CYS A 66 4.18 4.76 9.94
N GLN A 67 3.96 5.79 10.74
CA GLN A 67 3.33 5.68 12.04
C GLN A 67 2.07 6.55 12.03
N ARG A 68 0.96 6.02 12.51
CA ARG A 68 -0.27 6.79 12.69
C ARG A 68 -0.03 7.87 13.75
N ILE A 69 -0.29 9.13 13.38
CA ILE A 69 0.00 10.30 14.22
C ILE A 69 -1.18 10.68 15.15
N ASP A 70 -2.34 10.04 15.01
CA ASP A 70 -3.54 10.38 15.81
C ASP A 70 -3.81 9.37 16.95
N LEU A 71 -3.55 9.83 18.19
CA LEU A 71 -4.15 9.35 19.44
C LEU A 71 -4.57 10.55 20.30
#